data_AF-A0A1B7T9N4-F1
#
_entry.id   AF-A0A1B7T9N4-F1
#
_cell.length_a   1.000
_cell.length_b   1.000
_cell.length_c   1.000
_cell.angle_alpha   90.00
_cell.angle_beta   90.00
_cell.angle_gamma   90.00
#
_symmetry.space_group_name_H-M   'P 1'
#
loop_
_entity.id
_entity.type
_entity.pdbx_description
1 polymer ?
#
loop_
_entity_poly.entity_id
_entity_poly.type
_entity_poly.pdbx_seq_one_letter_code
_entity_poly.pdbx_strand_id
1 'polypeptide(L)'
;MLTLGLKDIVYSNKIIIEKEDIDALEASEEVTLMDWGNCFITKHADGKVTGKLNLDGDFKKTKFKLTWLADTSDKTDIELVDFDHLITKDKIEEVDNWKDFINYDTEFHSFGVADLNVKNMKKGNILQFERKGYFILDKVPEKEGDKFVFFTIPDGKQVNRYGTKK
;
A
#
# COMPACT_ATOMS: atom_id res chain seq x y z
N MET A 1 -25.65 -10.57 -4.98
CA MET A 1 -24.18 -10.51 -5.11
C MET A 1 -23.86 -9.13 -5.62
N LEU A 2 -23.36 -8.22 -4.78
CA LEU A 2 -22.94 -6.90 -5.27
C LEU A 2 -21.69 -7.13 -6.12
N THR A 3 -21.77 -6.82 -7.40
CA THR A 3 -20.63 -6.92 -8.32
C THR A 3 -19.58 -5.89 -7.90
N LEU A 4 -18.37 -6.35 -7.58
CA LEU A 4 -17.20 -5.48 -7.49
C LEU A 4 -17.06 -4.80 -8.86
N GLY A 5 -17.21 -3.48 -8.91
CA GLY A 5 -17.21 -2.72 -10.15
C GLY A 5 -15.91 -2.83 -10.93
N LEU A 6 -15.86 -2.21 -12.10
CA LEU A 6 -14.63 -2.09 -12.89
C LEU A 6 -13.84 -0.86 -12.42
N LYS A 7 -12.51 -0.95 -12.53
CA LYS A 7 -11.59 0.20 -12.40
C LYS A 7 -10.80 0.35 -13.68
N ASP A 8 -10.35 1.57 -13.97
CA ASP A 8 -9.43 1.80 -15.07
C ASP A 8 -8.03 1.33 -14.66
N ILE A 9 -7.30 0.68 -15.57
CA ILE A 9 -5.90 0.29 -15.34
C ILE A 9 -5.04 1.07 -16.33
N VAL A 10 -4.09 1.84 -15.81
CA VAL A 10 -3.14 2.59 -16.63
C VAL A 10 -1.82 1.84 -16.70
N TYR A 11 -1.34 1.60 -17.91
CA TYR A 11 -0.04 0.99 -18.17
C TYR A 11 0.95 2.04 -18.63
N SER A 12 2.19 1.97 -18.12
CA SER A 12 3.26 2.91 -18.45
C SER A 12 4.61 2.20 -18.55
N ASN A 13 5.51 2.69 -19.41
CA ASN A 13 6.88 2.17 -19.47
C ASN A 13 7.73 2.50 -18.22
N LYS A 14 7.18 3.30 -17.30
CA LYS A 14 7.72 3.56 -15.97
C LYS A 14 6.66 3.23 -14.93
N ILE A 15 7.06 2.44 -13.94
CA ILE A 15 6.20 2.05 -12.82
C ILE A 15 6.92 2.27 -11.50
N ILE A 16 6.12 2.46 -10.46
CA ILE A 16 6.53 2.54 -9.06
C ILE A 16 6.25 1.18 -8.44
N ILE A 17 7.24 0.66 -7.72
CA ILE A 17 7.20 -0.58 -6.96
C ILE A 17 7.80 -0.24 -5.58
N GLU A 18 7.34 -0.94 -4.54
CA GLU A 18 7.89 -0.79 -3.20
C GLU A 18 9.40 -1.06 -3.18
N LYS A 19 10.13 -0.24 -2.42
CA LYS A 19 11.60 -0.35 -2.35
C LYS A 19 12.06 -1.73 -1.88
N GLU A 20 11.36 -2.29 -0.89
CA GLU A 20 11.65 -3.62 -0.33
C GLU A 20 11.54 -4.72 -1.39
N ASP A 21 10.54 -4.62 -2.29
CA ASP A 21 10.40 -5.54 -3.39
C ASP A 21 11.56 -5.38 -4.38
N ILE A 22 11.93 -4.15 -4.75
CA ILE A 22 13.07 -3.88 -5.63
C ILE A 22 14.35 -4.47 -5.05
N ASP A 23 14.61 -4.25 -3.76
CA ASP A 23 15.83 -4.72 -3.08
C ASP A 23 15.91 -6.27 -3.02
N ALA A 24 14.77 -6.97 -3.12
CA ALA A 24 14.70 -8.43 -3.10
C ALA A 24 14.85 -9.10 -4.48
N LEU A 25 14.81 -8.32 -5.57
CA LEU A 25 14.90 -8.84 -6.94
C LEU A 25 16.34 -9.02 -7.39
N GLU A 26 16.55 -10.03 -8.24
CA GLU A 26 17.83 -10.27 -8.91
C GLU A 26 17.72 -10.07 -10.43
N ALA A 27 18.86 -9.81 -11.08
CA ALA A 27 18.91 -9.76 -12.54
C ALA A 27 18.66 -11.15 -13.15
N SER A 28 17.98 -11.20 -14.30
CA SER A 28 17.52 -12.42 -14.99
C SER A 28 16.34 -13.14 -14.33
N GLU A 29 15.75 -12.58 -13.27
CA GLU A 29 14.54 -13.13 -12.66
C GLU A 29 13.28 -12.81 -13.48
N GLU A 30 12.33 -13.74 -13.52
CA GLU A 30 11.00 -13.52 -14.06
C GLU A 30 10.01 -13.25 -12.91
N VAL A 31 9.36 -12.09 -12.98
CA VAL A 31 8.39 -11.63 -11.97
C VAL A 31 7.00 -11.50 -12.58
N THR A 32 5.96 -11.67 -11.78
CA THR A 32 4.59 -11.30 -12.17
C THR A 32 4.30 -9.88 -11.71
N LEU A 33 3.93 -9.01 -12.64
CA LEU A 33 3.26 -7.74 -12.34
C LEU A 33 1.76 -8.03 -12.22
N MET A 34 1.20 -7.87 -11.01
CA MET A 34 -0.20 -8.25 -10.73
C MET A 34 -1.15 -7.56 -11.70
N ASP A 35 -2.13 -8.31 -12.23
CA ASP A 35 -3.11 -7.85 -13.22
C ASP A 35 -2.55 -7.30 -14.54
N TRP A 36 -1.24 -7.45 -14.81
CA TRP A 36 -0.60 -7.05 -16.08
C TRP A 36 0.02 -8.24 -16.81
N GLY A 37 0.88 -9.01 -16.15
CA GLY A 37 1.58 -10.15 -16.77
C GLY A 37 3.04 -10.28 -16.29
N ASN A 38 3.77 -11.21 -16.89
CA ASN A 38 5.15 -11.46 -16.47
C ASN A 38 6.13 -10.44 -17.09
N CYS A 39 7.26 -10.26 -16.41
CA CYS A 39 8.36 -9.40 -16.83
C CYS A 39 9.69 -10.03 -16.45
N PHE A 40 10.65 -10.08 -17.38
CA PHE A 40 12.03 -10.44 -17.08
C PHE A 40 12.80 -9.21 -16.61
N ILE A 41 13.45 -9.30 -15.46
CA ILE A 41 14.35 -8.27 -14.96
C ILE A 41 15.66 -8.35 -15.73
N THR A 42 15.98 -7.33 -16.52
CA THR A 42 17.18 -7.28 -17.36
C THR A 42 18.34 -6.53 -16.71
N LYS A 43 18.03 -5.60 -15.79
CA LYS A 43 19.03 -4.84 -15.03
C LYS A 43 18.52 -4.51 -13.65
N HIS A 44 19.40 -4.63 -12.66
CA HIS A 44 19.21 -4.15 -11.30
C HIS A 44 20.42 -3.30 -10.92
N ALA A 45 20.21 -2.01 -10.72
CA ALA A 45 21.28 -1.07 -10.36
C ALA A 45 20.68 0.19 -9.72
N ASP A 46 21.40 0.77 -8.75
CA ASP A 46 21.08 2.07 -8.16
C ASP A 46 19.64 2.18 -7.59
N GLY A 47 19.14 1.10 -7.00
CA GLY A 47 17.77 1.03 -6.47
C GLY A 47 16.68 1.08 -7.53
N LYS A 48 17.02 0.76 -8.79
CA LYS A 48 16.10 0.69 -9.92
C LYS A 48 16.24 -0.63 -10.64
N VAL A 49 15.11 -1.11 -11.16
CA VAL A 49 15.04 -2.27 -12.05
C VAL A 49 14.59 -1.85 -13.43
N THR A 50 15.18 -2.48 -14.44
CA THR A 50 14.68 -2.44 -15.82
C THR A 50 14.26 -3.85 -16.19
N GLY A 51 13.15 -3.97 -16.91
CA GLY A 51 12.67 -5.26 -17.35
C GLY A 51 12.04 -5.24 -18.74
N LYS A 52 11.75 -6.42 -19.25
CA LYS A 52 11.08 -6.65 -20.53
C LYS A 52 9.86 -7.54 -20.30
N LEU A 53 8.69 -7.06 -20.73
CA LEU A 53 7.44 -7.81 -20.63
C LEU A 53 7.53 -9.15 -21.36
N ASN A 54 6.93 -10.17 -20.74
CA ASN A 54 6.73 -11.51 -21.25
C ASN A 54 5.26 -11.90 -21.02
N LEU A 55 4.35 -11.38 -21.86
CA LEU A 55 2.90 -11.54 -21.63
C LEU A 55 2.41 -12.98 -21.82
N ASP A 56 3.18 -13.83 -22.51
CA ASP A 56 2.93 -15.27 -22.65
C ASP A 56 3.48 -16.09 -21.48
N GLY A 57 4.10 -15.43 -20.48
CA GLY A 57 4.68 -16.06 -19.31
C GLY A 57 3.64 -16.69 -18.38
N ASP A 58 4.05 -17.74 -17.67
CA ASP A 58 3.19 -18.43 -16.70
C ASP A 58 3.41 -17.85 -15.29
N PHE A 59 2.45 -17.06 -14.80
CA PHE A 59 2.48 -16.44 -13.47
C PHE A 59 2.61 -17.45 -12.31
N LYS A 60 2.32 -18.73 -12.54
CA LYS A 60 2.49 -19.79 -11.53
C LYS A 60 3.95 -20.17 -11.32
N LYS A 61 4.83 -19.88 -12.29
CA LYS A 61 6.26 -20.21 -12.24
C LYS A 61 7.11 -19.10 -11.64
N THR A 62 6.57 -17.88 -11.54
CA THR A 62 7.29 -16.75 -10.94
C THR A 62 7.22 -16.80 -9.42
N LYS A 63 8.36 -16.56 -8.76
CA LYS A 63 8.45 -16.47 -7.30
C LYS A 63 7.84 -15.16 -6.78
N PHE A 64 8.19 -14.04 -7.40
CA PHE A 64 7.72 -12.72 -6.97
C PHE A 64 6.47 -12.28 -7.73
N LYS A 65 5.51 -11.76 -6.97
CA LYS A 65 4.28 -11.15 -7.45
C LYS A 65 4.22 -9.72 -6.92
N LEU A 66 4.40 -8.77 -7.82
CA LEU A 66 4.63 -7.38 -7.48
C LEU A 66 3.35 -6.57 -7.66
N THR A 67 3.03 -5.79 -6.63
CA THR A 67 2.09 -4.68 -6.76
C THR A 67 2.84 -3.52 -7.39
N TRP A 68 2.22 -2.85 -8.35
CA TRP A 68 2.84 -1.77 -9.10
C TRP A 68 1.84 -0.63 -9.32
N LEU A 69 2.37 0.56 -9.57
CA LEU A 69 1.60 1.74 -9.94
C LEU A 69 2.25 2.39 -11.16
N ALA A 70 1.46 2.83 -12.15
CA ALA A 70 2.01 3.59 -13.26
C ALA A 70 2.60 4.92 -12.78
N ASP A 71 3.84 5.22 -13.19
CA ASP A 71 4.46 6.52 -12.88
C ASP A 71 4.00 7.57 -13.90
N THR A 72 2.78 8.04 -13.73
CA THR A 72 2.15 9.08 -14.55
C THR A 72 2.05 10.40 -13.78
N SER A 73 1.77 11.50 -14.48
CA SER A 73 1.62 12.83 -13.85
C SER A 73 0.33 12.98 -13.05
N ASP A 74 -0.65 12.12 -13.29
CA ASP A 74 -1.97 12.13 -12.67
C ASP A 74 -2.12 11.12 -11.52
N LYS A 75 -1.03 10.46 -11.10
CA LYS A 75 -0.98 9.77 -9.80
C LYS A 75 -1.35 10.73 -8.67
N THR A 76 -1.87 10.18 -7.59
CA THR A 76 -2.47 10.97 -6.51
C THR A 76 -1.60 10.88 -5.27
N ASP A 77 -1.19 12.02 -4.73
CA ASP A 77 -0.53 12.04 -3.42
C ASP A 77 -1.54 11.74 -2.32
N ILE A 78 -1.17 10.82 -1.44
CA ILE A 78 -2.01 10.34 -0.36
C ILE A 78 -1.27 10.37 0.97
N GLU A 79 -2.06 10.41 2.02
CA GLU A 79 -1.64 10.24 3.40
C GLU A 79 -2.37 9.03 3.97
N LEU A 80 -1.61 8.12 4.56
CA LEU A 80 -2.11 6.95 5.26
C LEU A 80 -1.90 7.20 6.76
N VAL A 81 -2.96 7.03 7.53
CA VAL A 81 -2.96 7.21 8.98
C VAL A 81 -3.24 5.88 9.65
N ASP A 82 -2.27 5.42 10.41
CA ASP A 82 -2.33 4.23 11.25
C ASP A 82 -2.63 4.61 12.70
N PHE A 83 -3.45 3.80 13.37
CA PHE A 83 -3.82 4.01 14.77
C PHE A 83 -3.34 2.87 15.67
N ASP A 84 -2.84 3.21 16.86
CA ASP A 84 -2.46 2.26 17.92
C ASP A 84 -3.55 2.17 19.00
N HIS A 85 -3.34 1.25 19.94
CA HIS A 85 -4.16 1.14 21.13
C HIS A 85 -4.02 2.39 22.01
N LEU A 86 -5.15 2.93 22.47
CA LEU A 86 -5.21 4.07 23.39
C LEU A 86 -4.66 3.75 24.78
N ILE A 87 -4.64 2.47 25.15
CA ILE A 87 -4.17 1.98 26.45
C ILE A 87 -3.04 0.97 26.20
N THR A 88 -1.92 1.13 26.89
CA THR A 88 -0.73 0.28 26.73
C THR A 88 -0.81 -1.05 27.47
N LYS A 89 -1.81 -1.19 28.36
CA LYS A 89 -2.05 -2.39 29.16
C LYS A 89 -3.31 -3.12 28.68
N ASP A 90 -3.15 -4.41 28.35
CA ASP A 90 -4.24 -5.26 27.83
C ASP A 90 -5.48 -5.30 28.74
N LYS A 91 -5.26 -5.27 30.06
CA LYS A 91 -6.31 -5.28 31.07
C LYS A 91 -5.95 -4.37 32.24
N ILE A 92 -6.80 -3.39 32.51
CA ILE A 92 -6.74 -2.54 33.71
C ILE A 92 -7.40 -3.30 34.86
N GLU A 93 -6.68 -3.50 35.96
CA GLU A 93 -7.19 -4.09 37.20
C GLU A 93 -7.75 -3.02 38.14
N GLU A 94 -8.58 -3.40 39.12
CA GLU A 94 -9.26 -2.44 40.01
C GLU A 94 -8.30 -1.56 40.83
N VAL A 95 -7.08 -2.05 41.08
CA VAL A 95 -6.03 -1.34 41.83
C VAL A 95 -5.22 -0.37 40.97
N ASP A 96 -5.40 -0.41 39.65
CA ASP A 96 -4.65 0.41 38.71
C ASP A 96 -5.27 1.80 38.54
N ASN A 97 -4.42 2.82 38.45
CA ASN A 97 -4.82 4.12 37.92
C ASN A 97 -4.67 4.10 36.39
N TRP A 98 -5.77 3.96 35.66
CA TRP A 98 -5.77 3.84 34.19
C TRP A 98 -5.02 4.96 33.46
N LYS A 99 -4.93 6.16 34.05
CA LYS A 99 -4.22 7.31 33.46
C LYS A 99 -2.74 7.04 33.25
N ASP A 100 -2.15 6.15 34.05
CA ASP A 100 -0.74 5.78 33.97
C ASP A 100 -0.46 4.87 32.75
N PHE A 101 -1.52 4.34 32.12
CA PHE A 101 -1.45 3.44 30.97
C PHE A 101 -1.97 4.08 29.67
N ILE A 102 -2.21 5.40 29.65
CA ILE A 102 -2.58 6.11 28.42
C ILE A 102 -1.40 6.05 27.44
N ASN A 103 -1.68 5.61 26.22
CA ASN A 103 -0.77 5.75 25.10
C ASN A 103 -0.98 7.13 24.45
N TYR A 104 0.04 7.98 24.48
CA TYR A 104 -0.01 9.29 23.82
C TYR A 104 0.46 9.24 22.36
N ASP A 105 1.13 8.15 21.96
CA ASP A 105 1.62 7.93 20.59
C ASP A 105 0.72 6.90 19.90
N THR A 106 -0.45 7.36 19.42
CA THR A 106 -1.52 6.52 18.88
C THR A 106 -1.88 6.79 17.44
N GLU A 107 -1.29 7.81 16.82
CA GLU A 107 -1.57 8.21 15.44
C GLU A 107 -0.24 8.34 14.69
N PHE A 108 -0.14 7.66 13.55
CA PHE A 108 1.08 7.62 12.74
C PHE A 108 0.74 7.93 11.30
N HIS A 109 1.47 8.89 10.73
CA HIS A 109 1.24 9.35 9.37
C HIS A 109 2.35 8.83 8.46
N SER A 110 1.95 8.28 7.32
CA SER A 110 2.85 7.94 6.23
C SER A 110 2.34 8.55 4.93
N PHE A 111 3.27 8.92 4.06
CA PHE A 111 2.96 9.58 2.80
C PHE A 111 3.31 8.65 1.65
N GLY A 112 2.46 8.65 0.63
CA GLY A 112 2.64 7.81 -0.54
C GLY A 112 1.93 8.36 -1.75
N VAL A 113 1.94 7.55 -2.81
CA VAL A 113 1.23 7.82 -4.05
C VAL A 113 0.26 6.68 -4.32
N ALA A 114 -0.90 7.02 -4.86
CA ALA A 114 -1.92 6.08 -5.26
C ALA A 114 -2.33 6.29 -6.71
N ASP A 115 -3.04 5.29 -7.22
CA ASP A 115 -3.63 5.31 -8.54
C ASP A 115 -4.63 6.47 -8.72
N LEU A 116 -4.72 7.00 -9.95
CA LEU A 116 -5.63 8.09 -10.31
C LEU A 116 -7.09 7.79 -9.95
N ASN A 117 -7.49 6.51 -9.90
CA ASN A 117 -8.83 6.07 -9.52
C ASN A 117 -9.26 6.60 -8.13
N VAL A 118 -8.31 6.87 -7.23
CA VAL A 118 -8.58 7.47 -5.91
C VAL A 118 -9.30 8.82 -6.04
N LYS A 119 -9.06 9.58 -7.11
CA LYS A 119 -9.70 10.89 -7.35
C LYS A 119 -11.22 10.82 -7.48
N ASN A 120 -11.75 9.65 -7.86
CA ASN A 120 -13.19 9.44 -8.02
C ASN A 120 -13.87 8.94 -6.74
N MET A 121 -13.11 8.70 -5.68
CA MET A 121 -13.64 8.20 -4.41
C MET A 121 -14.26 9.31 -3.56
N LYS A 122 -15.20 8.93 -2.69
CA LYS A 122 -15.88 9.81 -1.75
C LYS A 122 -15.50 9.46 -0.31
N LYS A 123 -15.52 10.45 0.59
CA LYS A 123 -15.37 10.23 2.03
C LYS A 123 -16.27 9.07 2.49
N GLY A 124 -15.70 8.17 3.29
CA GLY A 124 -16.34 6.95 3.78
C GLY A 124 -16.25 5.74 2.85
N ASN A 125 -15.72 5.88 1.63
CA ASN A 125 -15.43 4.72 0.79
C ASN A 125 -14.28 3.90 1.38
N ILE A 126 -14.42 2.58 1.30
CA ILE A 126 -13.43 1.60 1.78
C ILE A 126 -12.74 1.00 0.58
N LEU A 127 -11.42 0.85 0.65
CA LEU A 127 -10.61 0.15 -0.33
C LEU A 127 -9.57 -0.73 0.36
N GLN A 128 -9.00 -1.66 -0.39
CA GLN A 128 -7.79 -2.37 0.01
C GLN A 128 -6.61 -1.88 -0.83
N PHE A 129 -5.58 -1.35 -0.18
CA PHE A 129 -4.29 -1.19 -0.82
C PHE A 129 -3.58 -2.54 -0.75
N GLU A 130 -3.34 -3.14 -1.91
CA GLU A 130 -2.75 -4.48 -2.01
C GLU A 130 -1.45 -4.57 -1.21
N ARG A 131 -1.32 -5.64 -0.40
CA ARG A 131 -0.20 -5.86 0.53
C ARG A 131 0.02 -4.79 1.61
N LYS A 132 -0.86 -3.78 1.73
CA LYS A 132 -0.81 -2.75 2.79
C LYS A 132 -1.95 -2.90 3.80
N GLY A 133 -3.17 -3.20 3.35
CA GLY A 133 -4.32 -3.40 4.25
C GLY A 133 -5.60 -2.77 3.73
N TYR A 134 -6.63 -2.73 4.58
CA TYR A 134 -7.90 -2.06 4.31
C TYR A 134 -7.87 -0.64 4.87
N PHE A 135 -8.47 0.29 4.13
CA PHE A 135 -8.47 1.69 4.46
C PHE A 135 -9.84 2.31 4.18
N ILE A 136 -10.24 3.28 5.01
CA ILE A 136 -11.39 4.14 4.77
C ILE A 136 -10.89 5.54 4.40
N LEU A 137 -11.46 6.12 3.33
CA LEU A 137 -11.18 7.48 2.93
C LEU A 137 -11.81 8.46 3.94
N ASP A 138 -11.00 9.07 4.80
CA ASP A 138 -11.50 10.04 5.79
C ASP A 138 -11.58 11.45 5.20
N LYS A 139 -10.58 11.90 4.43
CA LYS A 139 -10.57 13.26 3.87
C LYS A 139 -10.34 13.23 2.36
N VAL A 140 -11.20 13.92 1.63
CA VAL A 140 -10.96 14.29 0.23
C VAL A 140 -10.34 15.70 0.17
N PRO A 141 -9.44 15.99 -0.79
CA PRO A 141 -8.91 17.34 -0.97
C PRO A 141 -10.01 18.37 -1.19
N GLU A 142 -10.01 19.45 -0.40
CA GLU A 142 -10.93 20.58 -0.59
C GLU A 142 -10.25 21.74 -1.33
N LYS A 143 -8.92 21.83 -1.23
CA LYS A 143 -8.10 22.87 -1.87
C LYS A 143 -6.94 22.24 -2.61
N GLU A 144 -6.39 22.98 -3.57
CA GLU A 144 -5.16 22.58 -4.26
C GLU A 144 -4.02 22.43 -3.24
N GLY A 145 -3.35 21.28 -3.26
CA GLY A 145 -2.30 20.90 -2.30
C GLY A 145 -2.77 20.08 -1.10
N ASP A 146 -4.08 19.95 -0.86
CA ASP A 146 -4.58 18.97 0.11
C ASP A 146 -4.40 17.54 -0.42
N LYS A 147 -4.14 16.59 0.49
CA LYS A 147 -4.02 15.16 0.17
C LYS A 147 -5.32 14.43 0.46
N PHE A 148 -5.50 13.29 -0.21
CA PHE A 148 -6.46 12.30 0.24
C PHE A 148 -5.91 11.64 1.50
N VAL A 149 -6.70 11.59 2.57
CA VAL A 149 -6.31 10.99 3.85
C VAL A 149 -7.09 9.71 4.07
N PHE A 150 -6.37 8.61 4.26
CA PHE A 150 -6.91 7.28 4.47
C PHE A 150 -6.59 6.78 5.86
N PHE A 151 -7.61 6.35 6.59
CA PHE A 151 -7.45 5.74 7.91
C PHE A 151 -7.41 4.23 7.76
N THR A 152 -6.49 3.58 8.46
CA THR A 152 -6.38 2.12 8.41
C THR A 152 -7.56 1.48 9.13
N ILE A 153 -8.12 0.45 8.52
CA ILE A 153 -9.17 -0.37 9.12
C ILE A 153 -8.49 -1.59 9.73
N PRO A 154 -8.51 -1.75 11.07
CA PRO A 154 -7.91 -2.91 11.71
C PRO A 154 -8.56 -4.21 11.20
N ASP A 155 -7.74 -5.13 10.69
CA ASP A 155 -8.19 -6.45 10.22
C ASP A 155 -7.98 -7.56 11.27
N GLY A 156 -7.59 -7.16 12.49
CA GLY A 156 -7.31 -8.07 13.61
C GLY A 156 -5.99 -8.83 13.51
N LYS A 157 -5.22 -8.67 12.41
CA LYS A 157 -3.84 -9.15 12.36
C LYS A 157 -2.97 -8.08 13.01
N GLN A 158 -2.12 -8.47 13.95
CA GLN A 158 -1.08 -7.58 14.45
C GLN A 158 -0.16 -7.22 13.28
N VAL A 159 -0.31 -6.00 12.76
CA VAL A 159 0.64 -5.43 11.82
C VAL A 159 1.78 -4.89 12.66
N ASN A 160 2.92 -5.59 12.64
CA ASN A 160 4.14 -5.06 13.24
C ASN A 160 4.52 -3.77 12.50
N ARG A 161 4.95 -2.75 13.25
CA ARG A 161 5.25 -1.41 12.74
C ARG A 161 6.18 -1.49 11.52
N TYR A 162 5.65 -1.10 10.36
CA TYR A 162 6.23 -1.25 9.02
C TYR A 162 6.46 -2.72 8.64
N GLY A 163 6.11 -3.10 7.40
CA GLY A 163 6.23 -4.45 6.84
C GLY A 163 7.61 -5.15 6.93
N THR A 164 8.60 -4.53 7.57
CA THR A 164 9.83 -5.15 8.03
C THR A 164 9.58 -6.14 9.17
N LYS A 165 9.59 -7.43 8.82
CA LYS A 165 9.98 -8.49 9.76
C LYS A 165 11.42 -8.25 10.23
N LYS A 166 11.66 -8.27 11.53
CA LYS A 166 12.96 -8.71 12.06
C LYS A 166 13.07 -10.23 11.91
#